data_AF-A0A7V4GEQ5-F1
#
_entry.id   AF-A0A7V4GEQ5-F1
#
_cell.length_a   1.000
_cell.length_b   1.000
_cell.length_c   1.000
_cell.angle_alpha   90.00
_cell.angle_beta   90.00
_cell.angle_gamma   90.00
#
_symmetry.space_group_name_H-M   'P 1'
#
loop_
_entity.id
_entity.type
_entity.pdbx_description
1 polymer ?
#
loop_
_entity_poly.entity_id
_entity_poly.type
_entity_poly.pdbx_seq_one_letter_code
_entity_poly.pdbx_strand_id
1 'polypeptide(L)'
;SLSAVVAAEIGGGFALGAGATLLADAVARGTIALDTAGGTPRGAADVALAMPLRAAAVAGLLFEPAPFLAFGVSFRDALAMDVRLDFDARAALDDEALSGAARAHLEGAAYYTPRTLAFGVAARWAGFTFCADVAWRMWSGLSDPFADAAADVALGDDAPILHRLFPHPAWLDTVVPGAGAEYEFSPAAGQRLALRAGYAYEPSPVPAQTGLGNVADPDRHLFSLGTGWKTTFDGRTPDRDGAPAGDRRLDRRPDSADDAPAGEARGELEAGLALQAHWLPAFRTEKTDPERSGGALEAGGVVWALQFWTGATW
;
A
#
# COMPACT_ATOMS: atom_id res chain seq x y z
N SER A 1 4.16 -8.01 -0.24
CA SER A 1 3.26 -8.99 -0.89
C SER A 1 3.52 -9.00 -2.40
N LEU A 2 3.22 -10.11 -3.08
CA LEU A 2 3.30 -10.24 -4.54
C LEU A 2 1.87 -10.43 -5.08
N SER A 3 1.51 -9.84 -6.21
CA SER A 3 0.18 -10.06 -6.80
C SER A 3 0.30 -10.55 -8.25
N ALA A 4 -0.56 -11.50 -8.62
CA ALA A 4 -0.71 -11.97 -9.99
C ALA A 4 -2.19 -11.88 -10.36
N VAL A 5 -2.48 -11.20 -11.46
CA VAL A 5 -3.86 -10.96 -11.96
C VAL A 5 -3.89 -11.24 -13.45
N VAL A 6 -4.96 -11.89 -13.89
CA VAL A 6 -5.31 -12.05 -15.30
C VAL A 6 -6.66 -11.39 -15.53
N ALA A 7 -6.79 -10.69 -16.65
CA ALA A 7 -8.05 -10.08 -17.06
C ALA A 7 -8.37 -10.45 -18.51
N ALA A 8 -9.66 -10.55 -18.82
CA ALA A 8 -10.17 -10.84 -20.14
C ALA A 8 -11.41 -10.01 -20.43
N GLU A 9 -11.47 -9.47 -21.65
CA GLU A 9 -12.69 -8.91 -22.22
C GLU A 9 -13.57 -10.06 -22.74
N ILE A 10 -14.85 -10.04 -22.38
CA ILE A 10 -15.81 -11.13 -22.67
C ILE A 10 -16.79 -10.70 -23.77
N GLY A 11 -16.78 -9.41 -24.13
CA GLY A 11 -17.67 -8.81 -25.11
C GLY A 11 -18.89 -8.15 -24.46
N GLY A 12 -19.64 -7.38 -25.26
CA GLY A 12 -20.82 -6.64 -24.77
C GLY A 12 -20.49 -5.54 -23.76
N GLY A 13 -19.25 -5.01 -23.78
CA GLY A 13 -18.77 -4.02 -22.82
C GLY A 13 -18.35 -4.60 -21.46
N PHE A 14 -18.23 -5.94 -21.32
CA PHE A 14 -17.81 -6.57 -20.08
C PHE A 14 -16.35 -7.03 -20.12
N ALA A 15 -15.64 -6.78 -19.01
CA ALA A 15 -14.36 -7.41 -18.72
C ALA A 15 -14.34 -7.96 -17.30
N LEU A 16 -13.68 -9.11 -17.11
CA LEU A 16 -13.46 -9.74 -15.82
C LEU A 16 -11.97 -9.81 -15.51
N GLY A 17 -11.63 -9.62 -14.24
CA GLY A 17 -10.29 -9.85 -13.70
C GLY A 17 -10.35 -10.80 -12.52
N ALA A 18 -9.37 -11.69 -12.40
CA ALA A 18 -9.20 -12.56 -11.26
C ALA A 18 -7.72 -12.78 -10.98
N GLY A 19 -7.38 -13.00 -9.71
CA GLY A 19 -6.01 -13.18 -9.29
C GLY A 19 -5.87 -13.49 -7.81
N ALA A 20 -4.63 -13.44 -7.34
CA ALA A 20 -4.32 -13.58 -5.93
C ALA A 20 -3.17 -12.65 -5.51
N THR A 21 -3.24 -12.19 -4.28
CA THR A 21 -2.14 -11.53 -3.56
C THR A 21 -1.53 -12.53 -2.59
N LEU A 22 -0.22 -12.67 -2.63
CA LEU A 22 0.58 -13.57 -1.82
C LEU A 22 1.31 -12.78 -0.72
N LEU A 23 1.28 -13.31 0.49
CA LEU A 23 2.04 -12.82 1.64
C LEU A 23 2.58 -14.02 2.42
N ALA A 24 3.77 -13.88 2.97
CA ALA A 24 4.36 -14.91 3.80
C ALA A 24 4.01 -14.64 5.27
N ASP A 25 3.61 -15.69 5.99
CA ASP A 25 3.47 -15.68 7.44
C ASP A 25 4.88 -15.79 8.08
N ALA A 26 4.98 -15.58 9.40
CA ALA A 26 6.23 -15.69 10.15
C ALA A 26 6.07 -16.66 11.32
N VAL A 27 6.56 -17.89 11.15
CA VAL A 27 6.52 -18.93 12.19
C VAL A 27 7.94 -19.23 12.64
N ALA A 28 8.31 -18.84 13.86
CA ALA A 28 9.61 -19.15 14.43
C ALA A 28 9.49 -20.13 15.59
N ARG A 29 10.42 -21.07 15.67
CA ARG A 29 10.62 -21.92 16.84
C ARG A 29 12.09 -21.92 17.19
N GLY A 30 12.41 -21.82 18.47
CA GLY A 30 13.81 -21.80 18.85
C GLY A 30 14.09 -22.15 20.29
N THR A 31 15.37 -22.40 20.55
CA THR A 31 15.90 -22.58 21.89
C THR A 31 16.98 -21.54 22.14
N ILE A 32 16.93 -20.91 23.30
CA ILE A 32 17.97 -19.98 23.76
C ILE A 32 18.62 -20.62 24.99
N ALA A 33 19.92 -20.83 24.96
CA ALA A 33 20.70 -21.31 26.09
C ALA A 33 21.65 -20.22 26.55
N LEU A 34 21.62 -19.91 27.84
CA LEU A 34 22.52 -18.98 28.51
C LEU A 34 23.27 -19.74 29.60
N ASP A 35 24.60 -19.59 29.65
CA ASP A 35 25.41 -20.11 30.74
C ASP A 35 26.42 -19.07 31.22
N THR A 36 26.94 -19.25 32.44
CA THR A 36 28.10 -18.51 32.92
C THR A 36 29.22 -19.46 33.28
N ALA A 37 29.81 -20.16 32.31
CA ALA A 37 30.95 -21.02 32.60
C ALA A 37 32.18 -20.19 33.08
N GLY A 38 32.48 -20.24 34.38
CA GLY A 38 33.63 -19.58 34.99
C GLY A 38 33.50 -18.06 35.07
N GLY A 39 32.30 -17.55 35.37
CA GLY A 39 32.02 -16.11 35.47
C GLY A 39 31.97 -15.36 34.14
N THR A 40 32.08 -16.06 33.01
CA THR A 40 31.96 -15.46 31.66
C THR A 40 30.61 -15.82 31.06
N PRO A 41 29.75 -14.84 30.69
CA PRO A 41 28.48 -15.13 30.05
C PRO A 41 28.68 -15.76 28.68
N ARG A 42 27.96 -16.84 28.39
CA ARG A 42 27.86 -17.47 27.07
C ARG A 42 26.40 -17.61 26.69
N GLY A 43 26.13 -17.43 25.41
CA GLY A 43 24.79 -17.57 24.84
C GLY A 43 24.85 -18.36 23.55
N ALA A 44 23.92 -19.30 23.39
CA ALA A 44 23.66 -20.00 22.15
C ALA A 44 22.17 -19.87 21.82
N ALA A 45 21.85 -19.61 20.57
CA ALA A 45 20.48 -19.58 20.09
C ALA A 45 20.39 -20.43 18.83
N ASP A 46 19.42 -21.34 18.81
CA ASP A 46 19.01 -22.08 17.61
C ASP A 46 17.58 -21.65 17.29
N VAL A 47 17.36 -21.13 16.08
CA VAL A 47 16.07 -20.59 15.65
C VAL A 47 15.76 -21.12 14.26
N ALA A 48 14.70 -21.91 14.17
CA ALA A 48 14.10 -22.34 12.92
C ALA A 48 12.97 -21.37 12.55
N LEU A 49 13.14 -20.65 11.45
CA LEU A 49 12.12 -19.78 10.87
C LEU A 49 11.49 -20.44 9.64
N ALA A 50 10.18 -20.62 9.67
CA ALA A 50 9.35 -21.01 8.54
C ALA A 50 8.49 -19.82 8.10
N MET A 51 8.39 -19.63 6.79
CA MET A 51 7.61 -18.55 6.18
C MET A 51 6.57 -19.13 5.21
N PRO A 52 5.50 -19.78 5.70
CA PRO A 52 4.52 -20.37 4.83
C PRO A 52 3.79 -19.29 4.04
N LEU A 53 3.47 -19.61 2.79
CA LEU A 53 2.84 -18.67 1.87
C LEU A 53 1.32 -18.72 2.03
N ARG A 54 0.70 -17.56 2.15
CA ARG A 54 -0.74 -17.35 2.14
C ARG A 54 -1.16 -16.62 0.87
N ALA A 55 -2.34 -16.97 0.35
CA ALA A 55 -2.96 -16.31 -0.79
C ALA A 55 -4.30 -15.70 -0.40
N ALA A 56 -4.52 -14.45 -0.80
CA ALA A 56 -5.80 -13.75 -0.73
C ALA A 56 -6.33 -13.52 -2.15
N ALA A 57 -7.59 -13.85 -2.39
CA ALA A 57 -8.21 -13.69 -3.71
C ALA A 57 -8.40 -12.20 -4.06
N VAL A 58 -8.25 -11.88 -5.35
CA VAL A 58 -8.69 -10.61 -5.92
C VAL A 58 -9.54 -10.88 -7.15
N ALA A 59 -10.62 -10.11 -7.32
CA ALA A 59 -11.50 -10.22 -8.46
C ALA A 59 -12.03 -8.84 -8.86
N GLY A 60 -12.41 -8.69 -10.13
CA GLY A 60 -12.96 -7.45 -10.65
C GLY A 60 -13.90 -7.70 -11.83
N LEU A 61 -14.86 -6.80 -11.97
CA LEU A 61 -15.79 -6.73 -13.09
C LEU A 61 -15.83 -5.27 -13.56
N LEU A 62 -15.66 -5.07 -14.86
CA LEU A 62 -15.83 -3.80 -15.54
C LEU A 62 -17.00 -3.94 -16.52
N PHE A 63 -17.87 -2.94 -16.55
CA PHE A 63 -18.96 -2.82 -17.49
C PHE A 63 -18.98 -1.42 -18.13
N GLU A 64 -18.86 -1.38 -19.45
CA GLU A 64 -18.81 -0.17 -20.26
C GLU A 64 -20.01 -0.15 -21.22
N PRO A 65 -21.20 0.29 -20.77
CA PRO A 65 -22.39 0.36 -21.62
C PRO A 65 -22.27 1.37 -22.76
N ALA A 66 -21.37 2.35 -22.63
CA ALA A 66 -21.11 3.36 -23.64
C ALA A 66 -19.66 3.87 -23.53
N PRO A 67 -19.07 4.45 -24.60
CA PRO A 67 -17.70 4.98 -24.55
C PRO A 67 -17.47 6.10 -23.53
N PHE A 68 -18.54 6.71 -23.03
CA PHE A 68 -18.48 7.79 -22.05
C PHE A 68 -18.81 7.34 -20.63
N LEU A 69 -19.18 6.08 -20.38
CA LEU A 69 -19.67 5.61 -19.09
C LEU A 69 -19.14 4.21 -18.78
N ALA A 70 -18.53 4.06 -17.60
CA ALA A 70 -18.01 2.79 -17.10
C ALA A 70 -18.45 2.56 -15.66
N PHE A 71 -18.69 1.29 -15.31
CA PHE A 71 -18.99 0.81 -13.97
C PHE A 71 -17.99 -0.26 -13.57
N GLY A 72 -17.47 -0.20 -12.36
CA GLY A 72 -16.51 -1.16 -11.83
C GLY A 72 -17.00 -1.76 -10.52
N VAL A 73 -16.75 -3.05 -10.34
CA VAL A 73 -16.79 -3.71 -9.03
C VAL A 73 -15.45 -4.39 -8.83
N SER A 74 -14.87 -4.26 -7.64
CA SER A 74 -13.67 -4.99 -7.25
C SER A 74 -13.81 -5.62 -5.88
N PHE A 75 -13.23 -6.80 -5.74
CA PHE A 75 -13.16 -7.56 -4.51
C PHE A 75 -11.70 -7.87 -4.20
N ARG A 76 -11.31 -7.67 -2.95
CA ARG A 76 -10.01 -8.08 -2.41
C ARG A 76 -10.27 -8.77 -1.08
N ASP A 77 -9.79 -10.00 -0.95
CA ASP A 77 -9.90 -10.74 0.30
C ASP A 77 -8.96 -10.19 1.37
N ALA A 78 -9.26 -10.49 2.64
CA ALA A 78 -8.42 -10.08 3.76
C ALA A 78 -7.05 -10.77 3.67
N LEU A 79 -6.03 -10.06 4.12
CA LEU A 79 -4.66 -10.59 4.15
C LEU A 79 -3.96 -10.07 5.40
N ALA A 80 -3.29 -10.98 6.11
CA ALA A 80 -2.49 -10.67 7.29
C ALA A 80 -1.26 -11.57 7.30
N MET A 81 -0.21 -11.11 7.97
CA MET A 81 0.94 -11.92 8.32
C MET A 81 0.68 -12.48 9.72
N ASP A 82 0.39 -13.78 9.80
CA ASP A 82 0.28 -14.44 11.09
C ASP A 82 1.69 -14.65 11.66
N VAL A 83 1.91 -14.18 12.88
CA VAL A 83 3.18 -14.30 13.60
C VAL A 83 2.99 -15.30 14.73
N ARG A 84 3.76 -16.38 14.72
CA ARG A 84 3.80 -17.37 15.81
C ARG A 84 5.24 -17.65 16.19
N LEU A 85 5.61 -17.32 17.41
CA LEU A 85 6.95 -17.54 17.93
C LEU A 85 6.90 -18.40 19.21
N ASP A 86 7.53 -19.56 19.15
CA ASP A 86 7.69 -20.46 20.29
C ASP A 86 9.17 -20.54 20.69
N PHE A 87 9.52 -20.13 21.90
CA PHE A 87 10.90 -20.17 22.38
C PHE A 87 11.03 -20.88 23.72
N ASP A 88 11.95 -21.83 23.79
CA ASP A 88 12.40 -22.41 25.06
C ASP A 88 13.74 -21.78 25.45
N ALA A 89 13.75 -20.94 26.48
CA ALA A 89 14.95 -20.40 27.09
C ALA A 89 15.41 -21.28 28.26
N ARG A 90 16.71 -21.53 28.37
CA ARG A 90 17.35 -22.21 29.51
C ARG A 90 18.52 -21.36 29.99
N ALA A 91 18.60 -21.13 31.28
CA ALA A 91 19.69 -20.41 31.94
C ALA A 91 20.36 -21.33 32.97
N ALA A 92 21.66 -21.57 32.82
CA ALA A 92 22.51 -22.29 33.77
C ALA A 92 23.60 -21.33 34.27
N LEU A 93 23.27 -20.58 35.33
CA LEU A 93 24.11 -19.55 35.91
C LEU A 93 24.85 -20.09 37.14
N ASP A 94 25.96 -19.45 37.50
CA ASP A 94 26.75 -19.81 38.70
C ASP A 94 25.94 -19.63 40.01
N ASP A 95 24.89 -18.79 39.98
CA ASP A 95 23.88 -18.67 41.02
C ASP A 95 22.66 -19.55 40.67
N GLU A 96 22.46 -20.65 41.43
CA GLU A 96 21.35 -21.58 41.22
C GLU A 96 19.98 -20.90 41.38
N ALA A 97 19.86 -19.85 42.19
CA ALA A 97 18.59 -19.13 42.39
C ALA A 97 18.15 -18.36 41.14
N LEU A 98 19.07 -18.10 40.20
CA LEU A 98 18.81 -17.43 38.93
C LEU A 98 18.86 -18.40 37.73
N SER A 99 19.12 -19.69 37.98
CA SER A 99 19.07 -20.74 36.97
C SER A 99 17.63 -21.23 36.79
N GLY A 100 17.25 -21.55 35.55
CA GLY A 100 15.88 -21.94 35.26
C GLY A 100 15.59 -22.14 33.78
N ALA A 101 14.34 -22.50 33.49
CA ALA A 101 13.83 -22.60 32.13
C ALA A 101 12.63 -21.69 31.97
N ALA A 102 12.47 -21.09 30.80
CA ALA A 102 11.28 -20.34 30.44
C ALA A 102 10.79 -20.79 29.07
N ARG A 103 9.49 -20.95 28.92
CA ARG A 103 8.83 -21.10 27.64
C ARG A 103 8.07 -19.83 27.32
N ALA A 104 8.45 -19.17 26.24
CA ALA A 104 7.73 -18.02 25.72
C ALA A 104 6.94 -18.43 24.48
N HIS A 105 5.69 -18.00 24.43
CA HIS A 105 4.80 -18.12 23.29
C HIS A 105 4.31 -16.72 22.91
N LEU A 106 4.47 -16.36 21.65
CA LEU A 106 3.95 -15.12 21.07
C LEU A 106 3.08 -15.48 19.86
N GLU A 107 1.83 -15.03 19.86
CA GLU A 107 0.93 -15.13 18.69
C GLU A 107 0.32 -13.76 18.40
N GLY A 108 0.16 -13.43 17.11
CA GLY A 108 -0.56 -12.22 16.71
C GLY A 108 -0.57 -12.03 15.19
N ALA A 109 -1.32 -11.04 14.72
CA ALA A 109 -1.37 -10.67 13.32
C ALA A 109 -0.67 -9.33 13.06
N ALA A 110 0.12 -9.27 11.97
CA ALA A 110 0.76 -8.06 11.49
C ALA A 110 0.34 -7.76 10.05
N TYR A 111 0.47 -6.49 9.62
CA TYR A 111 0.15 -6.04 8.27
C TYR A 111 -1.26 -6.45 7.78
N TYR A 112 -2.25 -6.47 8.68
CA TYR A 112 -3.63 -6.77 8.31
C TYR A 112 -4.16 -5.74 7.30
N THR A 113 -4.67 -6.25 6.19
CA THR A 113 -5.47 -5.50 5.22
C THR A 113 -6.87 -6.12 5.19
N PRO A 114 -7.94 -5.33 5.40
CA PRO A 114 -9.29 -5.86 5.47
C PRO A 114 -9.76 -6.35 4.11
N ARG A 115 -10.67 -7.33 4.15
CA ARG A 115 -11.48 -7.67 2.98
C ARG A 115 -12.22 -6.42 2.51
N THR A 116 -12.16 -6.14 1.23
CA THR A 116 -12.72 -4.93 0.64
C THR A 116 -13.58 -5.28 -0.56
N LEU A 117 -14.79 -4.72 -0.60
CA LEU A 117 -15.65 -4.70 -1.77
C LEU A 117 -15.83 -3.23 -2.19
N ALA A 118 -15.44 -2.89 -3.41
CA ALA A 118 -15.57 -1.53 -3.93
C ALA A 118 -16.39 -1.49 -5.21
N PHE A 119 -17.24 -0.47 -5.31
CA PHE A 119 -18.01 -0.14 -6.50
C PHE A 119 -17.62 1.25 -6.98
N GLY A 120 -17.50 1.42 -8.30
CA GLY A 120 -17.13 2.70 -8.89
C GLY A 120 -17.90 2.97 -10.18
N VAL A 121 -18.01 4.25 -10.51
CA VAL A 121 -18.53 4.75 -11.78
C VAL A 121 -17.59 5.81 -12.33
N ALA A 122 -17.38 5.80 -13.64
CA ALA A 122 -16.63 6.82 -14.35
C ALA A 122 -17.45 7.36 -15.52
N ALA A 123 -17.48 8.68 -15.70
CA ALA A 123 -18.20 9.35 -16.77
C ALA A 123 -17.31 10.38 -17.48
N ARG A 124 -17.24 10.32 -18.81
CA ARG A 124 -16.45 11.22 -19.65
C ARG A 124 -17.34 12.28 -20.30
N TRP A 125 -16.98 13.55 -20.15
CA TRP A 125 -17.71 14.67 -20.75
C TRP A 125 -16.80 15.87 -21.01
N ALA A 126 -16.76 16.35 -22.26
CA ALA A 126 -16.06 17.57 -22.66
C ALA A 126 -14.59 17.68 -22.17
N GLY A 127 -13.81 16.61 -22.31
CA GLY A 127 -12.42 16.55 -21.86
C GLY A 127 -12.24 16.24 -20.38
N PHE A 128 -13.34 16.21 -19.61
CA PHE A 128 -13.35 15.74 -18.23
C PHE A 128 -13.65 14.24 -18.15
N THR A 129 -13.03 13.58 -17.18
CA THR A 129 -13.44 12.27 -16.67
C THR A 129 -13.76 12.43 -15.19
N PHE A 130 -15.00 12.22 -14.81
CA PHE A 130 -15.44 12.21 -13.42
C PHE A 130 -15.50 10.79 -12.91
N CYS A 131 -15.01 10.55 -11.70
CA CYS A 131 -15.06 9.25 -11.04
C CYS A 131 -15.69 9.41 -9.66
N ALA A 132 -16.50 8.43 -9.28
CA ALA A 132 -16.98 8.28 -7.91
C ALA A 132 -16.95 6.81 -7.53
N ASP A 133 -16.58 6.53 -6.29
CA ASP A 133 -16.46 5.18 -5.77
C ASP A 133 -16.89 5.09 -4.32
N VAL A 134 -17.22 3.88 -3.90
CA VAL A 134 -17.48 3.53 -2.51
C VAL A 134 -16.83 2.19 -2.23
N ALA A 135 -16.03 2.14 -1.16
CA ALA A 135 -15.38 0.92 -0.69
C ALA A 135 -15.90 0.52 0.69
N TRP A 136 -16.46 -0.67 0.79
CA TRP A 136 -16.79 -1.31 2.07
C TRP A 136 -15.60 -2.15 2.54
N ARG A 137 -14.99 -1.75 3.66
CA ARG A 137 -13.82 -2.40 4.27
C ARG A 137 -14.25 -3.15 5.53
N MET A 138 -14.09 -4.47 5.51
CA MET A 138 -14.55 -5.38 6.57
C MET A 138 -13.48 -5.55 7.64
N TRP A 139 -13.29 -4.51 8.46
CA TRP A 139 -12.31 -4.51 9.55
C TRP A 139 -12.70 -5.42 10.71
N SER A 140 -13.98 -5.77 10.84
CA SER A 140 -14.45 -6.74 11.84
C SER A 140 -13.81 -8.13 11.73
N GLY A 141 -13.17 -8.44 10.59
CA GLY A 141 -12.37 -9.65 10.41
C GLY A 141 -11.01 -9.65 11.13
N LEU A 142 -10.58 -8.52 11.71
CA LEU A 142 -9.37 -8.41 12.50
C LEU A 142 -9.65 -8.88 13.94
N SER A 143 -9.23 -10.10 14.28
CA SER A 143 -9.39 -10.63 15.63
C SER A 143 -8.34 -10.08 16.60
N ASP A 144 -7.06 -10.11 16.21
CA ASP A 144 -5.93 -9.93 17.14
C ASP A 144 -4.87 -8.97 16.60
N PRO A 145 -5.09 -7.64 16.72
CA PRO A 145 -4.14 -6.63 16.28
C PRO A 145 -2.92 -6.51 17.19
N PHE A 146 -3.00 -7.05 18.40
CA PHE A 146 -1.93 -7.03 19.40
C PHE A 146 -1.36 -8.43 19.54
N ALA A 147 -0.04 -8.52 19.67
CA ALA A 147 0.60 -9.79 19.94
C ALA A 147 0.29 -10.21 21.38
N ASP A 148 -0.37 -11.36 21.52
CA ASP A 148 -0.53 -12.04 22.79
C ASP A 148 0.81 -12.67 23.16
N ALA A 149 1.30 -12.33 24.35
CA ALA A 149 2.54 -12.87 24.88
C ALA A 149 2.24 -13.64 26.17
N ALA A 150 2.59 -14.92 26.16
CA ALA A 150 2.58 -15.77 27.35
C ALA A 150 4.00 -16.24 27.62
N ALA A 151 4.46 -16.09 28.86
CA ALA A 151 5.72 -16.66 29.32
C ALA A 151 5.47 -17.51 30.56
N ASP A 152 5.74 -18.80 30.42
CA ASP A 152 5.83 -19.74 31.53
C ASP A 152 7.29 -19.78 31.98
N VAL A 153 7.57 -19.27 33.17
CA VAL A 153 8.92 -19.13 33.69
C VAL A 153 9.03 -20.04 34.90
N ALA A 154 9.99 -20.95 34.89
CA ALA A 154 10.35 -21.80 36.02
C ALA A 154 11.74 -21.38 36.52
N LEU A 155 11.76 -20.34 37.37
CA LEU A 155 12.92 -19.85 38.11
C LEU A 155 12.73 -20.22 39.59
N GLY A 156 13.46 -21.21 40.09
CA GLY A 156 13.23 -21.75 41.44
C GLY A 156 11.83 -22.35 41.63
N ASP A 157 11.42 -22.56 42.89
CA ASP A 157 10.20 -23.31 43.25
C ASP A 157 8.88 -22.50 43.12
N ASP A 158 8.91 -21.18 42.90
CA ASP A 158 7.73 -20.30 42.92
C ASP A 158 7.78 -19.18 41.85
N ALA A 159 7.84 -19.54 40.57
CA ALA A 159 7.81 -18.55 39.49
C ALA A 159 6.39 -18.36 38.89
N PRO A 160 5.91 -17.09 38.76
CA PRO A 160 4.57 -16.82 38.24
C PRO A 160 4.51 -16.88 36.71
N ILE A 161 3.40 -17.39 36.18
CA ILE A 161 3.06 -17.27 34.75
C ILE A 161 2.70 -15.81 34.45
N LEU A 162 3.43 -15.18 33.54
CA LEU A 162 3.10 -13.83 33.08
C LEU A 162 2.23 -13.91 31.82
N HIS A 163 0.95 -13.61 31.99
CA HIS A 163 0.02 -13.37 30.89
C HIS A 163 -0.22 -11.87 30.75
N ARG A 164 0.11 -11.28 29.59
CA ARG A 164 -0.33 -9.94 29.23
C ARG A 164 -1.40 -10.05 28.16
N LEU A 165 -2.65 -9.85 28.56
CA LEU A 165 -3.79 -9.73 27.64
C LEU A 165 -4.01 -8.26 27.36
N PHE A 166 -3.91 -7.85 26.10
CA PHE A 166 -4.33 -6.51 25.68
C PHE A 166 -5.83 -6.54 25.36
N PRO A 167 -6.62 -5.55 25.77
CA PRO A 167 -8.03 -5.51 25.38
C PRO A 167 -8.14 -5.36 23.86
N HIS A 168 -8.87 -6.27 23.22
CA HIS A 168 -9.10 -6.25 21.77
C HIS A 168 -10.27 -5.31 21.45
N PRO A 169 -10.06 -4.23 20.69
CA PRO A 169 -11.17 -3.40 20.24
C PRO A 169 -12.03 -4.20 19.26
N ALA A 170 -13.35 -4.10 19.39
CA ALA A 170 -14.29 -4.65 18.41
C ALA A 170 -14.29 -3.78 17.16
N TRP A 171 -13.39 -4.09 16.21
CA TRP A 171 -13.22 -3.33 14.99
C TRP A 171 -14.53 -3.23 14.19
N LEU A 172 -14.84 -2.03 13.74
CA LEU A 172 -16.05 -1.72 12.98
C LEU A 172 -15.74 -1.71 11.49
N ASP A 173 -16.61 -2.32 10.70
CA ASP A 173 -16.54 -2.19 9.25
C ASP A 173 -16.77 -0.74 8.82
N THR A 174 -16.05 -0.29 7.79
CA THR A 174 -16.10 1.11 7.33
C THR A 174 -16.54 1.21 5.88
N VAL A 175 -17.20 2.32 5.55
CA VAL A 175 -17.59 2.67 4.19
C VAL A 175 -16.85 3.93 3.80
N VAL A 176 -16.03 3.84 2.76
CA VAL A 176 -15.12 4.89 2.31
C VAL A 176 -15.63 5.42 0.96
N PRO A 177 -16.37 6.54 0.93
CA PRO A 177 -16.73 7.20 -0.31
C PRO A 177 -15.58 8.05 -0.87
N GLY A 178 -15.43 8.02 -2.19
CA GLY A 178 -14.45 8.78 -2.95
C GLY A 178 -15.06 9.44 -4.18
N ALA A 179 -14.50 10.57 -4.58
CA ALA A 179 -14.81 11.23 -5.84
C ALA A 179 -13.58 11.95 -6.39
N GLY A 180 -13.50 12.04 -7.71
CA GLY A 180 -12.42 12.73 -8.39
C GLY A 180 -12.78 13.17 -9.80
N ALA A 181 -11.92 14.01 -10.36
CA ALA A 181 -12.02 14.47 -11.72
C ALA A 181 -10.65 14.55 -12.36
N GLU A 182 -10.59 14.19 -13.64
CA GLU A 182 -9.47 14.42 -14.53
C GLU A 182 -9.90 15.37 -15.64
N TYR A 183 -9.07 16.33 -16.00
CA TYR A 183 -9.24 17.18 -17.18
C TYR A 183 -8.05 17.00 -18.12
N GLU A 184 -8.32 16.52 -19.33
CA GLU A 184 -7.30 16.32 -20.36
C GLU A 184 -7.41 17.43 -21.43
N PHE A 185 -6.28 18.06 -21.76
CA PHE A 185 -6.20 19.06 -22.82
C PHE A 185 -4.86 19.00 -23.57
N SER A 186 -4.87 19.46 -24.82
CA SER A 186 -3.68 19.48 -25.69
C SER A 186 -3.18 20.91 -25.86
N PRO A 187 -2.13 21.34 -25.13
CA PRO A 187 -1.61 22.70 -25.23
C PRO A 187 -0.87 22.97 -26.55
N ALA A 188 -0.33 21.94 -27.18
CA ALA A 188 0.38 22.01 -28.45
C ALA A 188 0.20 20.70 -29.25
N ALA A 189 0.52 20.74 -30.55
CA ALA A 189 0.52 19.55 -31.39
C ALA A 189 1.50 18.51 -30.84
N GLY A 190 1.05 17.25 -30.74
CA GLY A 190 1.84 16.16 -30.16
C GLY A 190 1.94 16.21 -28.63
N GLN A 191 1.26 17.12 -27.94
CA GLN A 191 1.25 17.19 -26.47
C GLN A 191 -0.14 16.95 -25.89
N ARG A 192 -0.18 16.31 -24.73
CA ARG A 192 -1.38 16.07 -23.94
C ARG A 192 -1.04 16.23 -22.47
N LEU A 193 -1.78 17.09 -21.80
CA LEU A 193 -1.69 17.31 -20.36
C LEU A 193 -2.98 16.81 -19.70
N ALA A 194 -2.86 16.21 -18.53
CA ALA A 194 -3.97 15.79 -17.70
C ALA A 194 -3.81 16.43 -16.31
N LEU A 195 -4.83 17.13 -15.83
CA LEU A 195 -4.91 17.64 -14.45
C LEU A 195 -5.89 16.79 -13.67
N ARG A 196 -5.54 16.42 -12.44
CA ARG A 196 -6.33 15.52 -11.58
C ARG A 196 -6.57 16.14 -10.22
N ALA A 197 -7.77 15.96 -9.71
CA ALA A 197 -8.12 16.28 -8.34
C ALA A 197 -9.05 15.20 -7.77
N GLY A 198 -8.99 15.01 -6.46
CA GLY A 198 -9.81 13.99 -5.80
C GLY A 198 -9.95 14.23 -4.31
N TYR A 199 -11.00 13.63 -3.75
CA TYR A 199 -11.31 13.63 -2.34
C TYR A 199 -11.88 12.27 -1.91
N ALA A 200 -11.50 11.81 -0.72
CA ALA A 200 -12.13 10.67 -0.07
C ALA A 200 -12.29 10.91 1.43
N TYR A 201 -13.34 10.34 2.00
CA TYR A 201 -13.54 10.30 3.45
C TYR A 201 -13.38 8.87 3.93
N GLU A 202 -12.50 8.68 4.93
CA GLU A 202 -12.22 7.37 5.50
C GLU A 202 -12.53 7.39 7.00
N PRO A 203 -13.67 6.80 7.41
CA PRO A 203 -13.99 6.63 8.82
C PRO A 203 -12.98 5.72 9.52
N SER A 204 -12.73 5.97 10.80
CA SER A 204 -11.98 5.07 11.67
C SER A 204 -12.73 3.75 11.89
N PRO A 205 -12.07 2.59 11.75
CA PRO A 205 -12.63 1.30 12.17
C PRO A 205 -12.53 1.10 13.68
N VAL A 206 -11.91 2.01 14.43
CA VAL A 206 -11.72 1.88 15.88
C VAL A 206 -12.98 2.38 16.60
N PRO A 207 -13.67 1.53 17.38
CA PRO A 207 -14.80 1.99 18.20
C PRO A 207 -14.32 2.94 19.30
N ALA A 208 -15.24 3.72 19.86
CA ALA A 208 -14.93 4.61 20.99
C ALA A 208 -14.35 3.80 22.17
N GLN A 209 -13.13 4.13 22.58
CA GLN A 209 -12.41 3.37 23.58
C GLN A 209 -12.76 3.84 24.99
N THR A 210 -13.39 2.95 25.77
CA THR A 210 -13.73 3.18 27.18
C THR A 210 -12.90 2.21 28.05
N GLY A 211 -11.61 2.50 28.26
CA GLY A 211 -10.76 1.62 29.06
C GLY A 211 -9.26 1.81 28.86
N LEU A 212 -8.50 0.72 28.98
CA LEU A 212 -7.05 0.69 28.83
C LEU A 212 -6.58 0.75 27.36
N GLY A 213 -7.49 0.61 26.40
CA GLY A 213 -7.19 0.73 24.98
C GLY A 213 -6.75 2.16 24.62
N ASN A 214 -5.72 2.27 23.77
CA ASN A 214 -5.20 3.54 23.26
C ASN A 214 -4.80 3.42 21.78
N VAL A 215 -5.74 2.99 20.95
CA VAL A 215 -5.56 2.93 19.50
C VAL A 215 -5.92 4.29 18.94
N ALA A 216 -4.90 5.01 18.48
CA ALA A 216 -5.06 6.32 17.86
C ALA A 216 -5.30 6.17 16.36
N ASP A 217 -6.58 6.10 15.97
CA ASP A 217 -6.99 6.11 14.56
C ASP A 217 -8.20 7.04 14.38
N PRO A 218 -8.00 8.28 13.91
CA PRO A 218 -9.09 9.21 13.67
C PRO A 218 -9.68 9.01 12.27
N ASP A 219 -10.90 9.50 12.07
CA ASP A 219 -11.44 9.68 10.72
C ASP A 219 -10.51 10.56 9.88
N ARG A 220 -10.38 10.24 8.58
CA ARG A 220 -9.46 10.92 7.66
C ARG A 220 -10.21 11.56 6.51
N HIS A 221 -9.77 12.77 6.16
CA HIS A 221 -10.11 13.43 4.91
C HIS A 221 -8.88 13.41 4.01
N LEU A 222 -9.01 12.79 2.85
CA LEU A 222 -7.93 12.63 1.88
C LEU A 222 -8.19 13.59 0.73
N PHE A 223 -7.21 14.43 0.41
CA PHE A 223 -7.24 15.32 -0.74
C PHE A 223 -6.08 14.96 -1.67
N SER A 224 -6.33 14.93 -2.98
CA SER A 224 -5.30 14.62 -3.96
C SER A 224 -5.32 15.62 -5.10
N LEU A 225 -4.13 15.98 -5.57
CA LEU A 225 -3.91 16.77 -6.79
C LEU A 225 -2.83 16.08 -7.62
N GLY A 226 -2.99 16.07 -8.94
CA GLY A 226 -2.02 15.45 -9.83
C GLY A 226 -1.97 16.10 -11.20
N THR A 227 -0.87 15.86 -11.90
CA THR A 227 -0.69 16.25 -13.29
C THR A 227 0.01 15.13 -14.05
N GLY A 228 -0.33 14.95 -15.32
CA GLY A 228 0.34 14.05 -16.25
C GLY A 228 0.62 14.76 -17.55
N TRP A 229 1.75 14.45 -18.16
CA TRP A 229 2.18 15.01 -19.43
C TRP A 229 2.62 13.88 -20.35
N LYS A 230 2.03 13.84 -21.54
CA LYS A 230 2.42 12.98 -22.65
C LYS A 230 2.85 13.85 -23.83
N THR A 231 3.99 13.52 -24.43
CA THR A 231 4.51 14.21 -25.62
C THR A 231 5.00 13.20 -26.65
N THR A 232 4.65 13.42 -27.90
CA THR A 232 5.10 12.65 -29.06
C THR A 232 6.16 13.46 -29.78
N PHE A 233 7.27 12.82 -30.15
CA PHE A 233 8.31 13.45 -30.96
C PHE A 233 8.45 12.71 -32.28
N ASP A 234 8.38 13.44 -33.39
CA ASP A 234 8.80 12.92 -34.68
C ASP A 234 10.33 12.91 -34.70
N GLY A 235 10.92 11.72 -34.76
CA GLY A 235 12.36 11.50 -34.85
C GLY A 235 12.92 11.90 -36.21
N ARG A 236 12.74 13.16 -36.62
CA ARG A 236 13.58 13.73 -37.68
C ARG A 236 15.00 13.72 -37.17
N THR A 237 15.80 12.76 -37.63
CA THR A 237 17.25 12.81 -37.54
C THR A 237 17.67 14.21 -37.96
N PRO A 238 18.40 14.97 -37.11
CA PRO A 238 19.04 16.19 -37.58
C PRO A 238 19.89 15.78 -38.78
N ASP A 239 19.61 16.39 -39.93
CA ASP A 239 20.40 16.16 -41.13
C ASP A 239 21.86 16.41 -40.73
N ARG A 240 22.70 15.37 -40.85
CA ARG A 240 24.06 15.39 -40.33
C ARG A 240 25.00 16.19 -41.24
N ASP A 241 24.44 17.02 -42.11
CA ASP A 241 25.15 17.87 -43.05
C ASP A 241 24.96 19.34 -42.66
N GLY A 242 25.38 19.67 -41.44
CA GLY A 242 25.81 21.00 -41.07
C GLY A 242 27.14 21.36 -41.76
N ALA A 243 27.15 21.42 -43.09
CA ALA A 243 28.22 22.05 -43.85
C ALA A 243 27.78 23.49 -44.18
N PRO A 244 28.56 24.53 -43.83
CA PRO A 244 28.21 25.90 -44.17
C PRO A 244 28.14 26.05 -45.69
N ALA A 245 27.05 26.65 -46.16
CA ALA A 245 26.79 26.93 -47.57
C ALA A 245 27.92 27.82 -48.16
N GLY A 246 28.92 27.16 -48.73
CA GLY A 246 29.98 27.74 -49.55
C GLY A 246 29.86 27.20 -50.97
N ASP A 247 29.17 27.98 -51.80
CA ASP A 247 29.32 28.11 -53.25
C ASP A 247 29.98 26.93 -54.01
N ARG A 248 29.16 26.06 -54.61
CA ARG A 248 29.50 25.37 -55.87
C ARG A 248 28.25 25.17 -56.74
N ARG A 249 28.04 26.10 -57.67
CA ARG A 249 27.51 25.78 -58.99
C ARG A 249 28.42 24.76 -59.67
N LEU A 250 27.88 23.60 -60.07
CA LEU A 250 27.98 23.05 -61.44
C LEU A 250 27.42 21.61 -61.49
N ASP A 251 26.41 21.45 -62.35
CA ASP A 251 26.07 20.28 -63.17
C ASP A 251 26.20 18.87 -62.60
N ARG A 252 25.05 18.19 -62.45
CA ARG A 252 24.82 16.85 -63.04
C ARG A 252 23.33 16.50 -63.13
N ARG A 253 23.04 15.74 -64.20
CA ARG A 253 21.74 15.33 -64.76
C ARG A 253 20.85 14.50 -63.81
N PRO A 254 19.54 14.43 -64.09
CA PRO A 254 18.61 13.55 -63.39
C PRO A 254 18.77 12.11 -63.91
N ASP A 255 18.88 11.15 -63.00
CA ASP A 255 18.41 9.76 -63.13
C ASP A 255 18.90 8.93 -61.92
N SER A 256 18.01 8.64 -60.97
CA SER A 256 17.92 7.34 -60.29
C SER A 256 16.75 7.38 -59.31
N ALA A 257 15.85 6.43 -59.49
CA ALA A 257 14.78 6.09 -58.56
C ALA A 257 15.40 5.32 -57.39
N ASP A 258 15.44 5.93 -56.20
CA ASP A 258 15.67 5.24 -54.92
C ASP A 258 15.29 6.12 -53.71
N ASP A 259 14.18 6.85 -53.80
CA ASP A 259 13.57 7.50 -52.63
C ASP A 259 12.72 6.47 -51.85
N ALA A 260 13.40 5.58 -51.13
CA ALA A 260 12.75 4.87 -50.02
C ALA A 260 12.54 5.87 -48.87
N PRO A 261 11.30 6.09 -48.37
CA PRO A 261 11.12 7.00 -47.26
C PRO A 261 11.84 6.43 -46.04
N ALA A 262 12.82 7.19 -45.53
CA ALA A 262 13.41 6.96 -44.22
C ALA A 262 12.26 6.84 -43.21
N GLY A 263 12.12 5.67 -42.59
CA GLY A 263 11.06 5.41 -41.63
C GLY A 263 11.10 6.45 -40.51
N GLU A 264 10.06 7.26 -40.41
CA GLU A 264 9.88 8.20 -39.30
C GLU A 264 9.73 7.40 -38.01
N ALA A 265 10.79 7.33 -37.21
CA ALA A 265 10.71 6.77 -35.87
C ALA A 265 9.91 7.75 -34.99
N ARG A 266 8.70 7.36 -34.58
CA ARG A 266 7.88 8.12 -33.64
C ARG A 266 8.05 7.57 -32.24
N GLY A 267 8.63 8.36 -31.35
CA GLY A 267 8.75 8.02 -29.94
C GLY A 267 7.68 8.71 -29.10
N GLU A 268 7.23 8.05 -28.04
CA GLU A 268 6.34 8.62 -27.02
C GLU A 268 7.05 8.68 -25.66
N LEU A 269 6.95 9.85 -25.01
CA LEU A 269 7.41 10.08 -23.64
C LEU A 269 6.22 10.46 -22.75
N GLU A 270 6.15 9.85 -21.58
CA GLU A 270 5.14 10.12 -20.56
C GLU A 270 5.80 10.37 -19.19
N ALA A 271 5.37 11.42 -18.50
CA ALA A 271 5.80 11.74 -17.15
C ALA A 271 4.64 12.32 -16.33
N GLY A 272 4.63 12.07 -15.02
CA GLY A 272 3.57 12.55 -14.13
C GLY A 272 4.04 12.86 -12.71
N LEU A 273 3.29 13.72 -12.04
CA LEU A 273 3.46 14.08 -10.64
C LEU A 273 2.11 13.96 -9.91
N ALA A 274 2.11 13.29 -8.77
CA ALA A 274 0.95 13.23 -7.88
C ALA A 274 1.33 13.68 -6.47
N LEU A 275 0.50 14.55 -5.89
CA LEU A 275 0.56 15.00 -4.51
C LEU A 275 -0.70 14.53 -3.78
N GLN A 276 -0.53 13.82 -2.68
CA GLN A 276 -1.61 13.41 -1.78
C GLN A 276 -1.41 14.09 -0.42
N ALA A 277 -2.50 14.62 0.11
CA ALA A 277 -2.56 15.25 1.42
C ALA A 277 -3.55 14.49 2.30
N HIS A 278 -3.13 14.13 3.49
CA HIS A 278 -3.99 13.55 4.51
C HIS A 278 -4.20 14.59 5.60
N TRP A 279 -5.45 14.96 5.85
CA TRP A 279 -5.82 15.80 6.98
C TRP A 279 -6.24 14.91 8.16
N LEU A 280 -5.53 15.05 9.28
CA LEU A 280 -5.82 14.36 10.53
C LEU A 280 -6.52 15.36 11.47
N PRO A 281 -7.79 15.11 11.85
CA PRO A 281 -8.44 15.93 12.87
C PRO A 281 -7.72 15.76 14.22
N ALA A 282 -7.82 16.78 15.07
CA ALA A 282 -7.22 16.75 16.39
C ALA A 282 -7.83 15.62 17.26
N PHE A 283 -6.97 14.86 17.94
CA PHE A 283 -7.41 13.82 18.87
C PHE A 283 -8.09 14.44 20.09
N ARG A 284 -9.39 14.19 20.27
CA ARG A 284 -10.11 14.53 21.51
C ARG A 284 -10.15 13.30 22.41
N THR A 285 -9.18 13.16 23.30
CA THR A 285 -9.30 12.18 24.38
C THR A 285 -10.22 12.75 25.46
N GLU A 286 -11.53 12.52 25.35
CA GLU A 286 -12.44 12.72 26.49
C GLU A 286 -12.21 11.59 27.50
N LYS A 287 -11.13 11.72 28.28
CA LYS A 287 -10.99 10.94 29.50
C LYS A 287 -11.89 11.61 30.54
N THR A 288 -13.07 11.03 30.77
CA THR A 288 -13.99 11.46 31.82
C THR A 288 -13.38 11.11 33.18
N ASP A 289 -12.50 11.97 33.68
CA ASP A 289 -12.04 11.98 35.06
C ASP A 289 -12.44 13.33 35.69
N PRO A 290 -13.43 13.38 36.58
CA PRO A 290 -13.97 14.64 37.10
C PRO A 290 -13.01 15.44 38.00
N GLU A 291 -11.81 14.93 38.32
CA GLU A 291 -10.90 15.60 39.27
C GLU A 291 -9.57 16.13 38.69
N ARG A 292 -9.31 16.04 37.38
CA ARG A 292 -8.10 16.63 36.78
C ARG A 292 -8.36 17.38 35.49
N SER A 293 -8.82 18.62 35.62
CA SER A 293 -8.81 19.60 34.52
C SER A 293 -7.36 20.03 34.22
N GLY A 294 -6.76 19.47 33.17
CA GLY A 294 -5.45 19.87 32.66
C GLY A 294 -5.38 19.80 31.14
N GLY A 295 -5.44 20.97 30.50
CA GLY A 295 -4.99 21.30 29.14
C GLY A 295 -5.24 20.30 28.01
N ALA A 296 -6.26 20.56 27.18
CA ALA A 296 -6.35 19.97 25.85
C ALA A 296 -5.18 20.47 24.98
N LEU A 297 -4.34 19.55 24.50
CA LEU A 297 -3.37 19.82 23.43
C LEU A 297 -4.05 19.53 22.09
N GLU A 298 -4.54 20.58 21.45
CA GLU A 298 -5.04 20.51 20.06
C GLU A 298 -3.86 20.63 19.09
N ALA A 299 -3.51 19.52 18.43
CA ALA A 299 -2.57 19.53 17.32
C ALA A 299 -3.16 18.71 16.17
N GLY A 300 -3.90 19.39 15.27
CA GLY A 300 -4.24 18.86 13.95
C GLY A 300 -3.04 19.04 13.00
N GLY A 301 -2.86 18.10 12.07
CA GLY A 301 -1.69 18.09 11.16
C GLY A 301 -2.05 17.65 9.75
N VAL A 302 -1.24 18.09 8.78
CA VAL A 302 -1.32 17.66 7.37
C VAL A 302 -0.08 16.85 7.04
N VAL A 303 -0.27 15.64 6.53
CA VAL A 303 0.82 14.78 6.02
C VAL A 303 0.77 14.78 4.50
N TRP A 304 1.90 15.07 3.85
CA TRP A 304 2.04 15.11 2.39
C TRP A 304 2.81 13.88 1.89
N ALA A 305 2.32 13.27 0.81
CA ALA A 305 3.02 12.25 0.04
C ALA A 305 3.19 12.71 -1.42
N LEU A 306 4.41 12.56 -1.95
CA LEU A 306 4.78 12.95 -3.31
C LEU A 306 5.22 11.71 -4.10
N GLN A 307 4.63 11.48 -5.26
CA GLN A 307 4.99 10.37 -6.16
C GLN A 307 5.33 10.87 -7.56
N PHE A 308 6.42 10.33 -8.13
CA PHE A 308 6.91 10.61 -9.48
C PHE A 308 6.89 9.33 -10.32
N TRP A 309 6.53 9.41 -11.59
CA TRP A 309 6.76 8.33 -12.55
C TRP A 309 7.20 8.86 -13.92
N THR A 310 7.95 8.04 -14.66
CA THR A 310 8.39 8.28 -16.03
C THR A 310 8.30 7.00 -16.85
N GLY A 311 7.93 7.10 -18.13
CA GLY A 311 7.86 5.99 -19.07
C GLY A 311 8.21 6.44 -20.50
N ALA A 312 8.89 5.58 -21.26
CA ALA A 312 9.24 5.81 -22.66
C ALA A 312 8.90 4.57 -23.49
N THR A 313 8.25 4.79 -24.64
CA THR A 313 7.96 3.75 -25.64
C THR A 313 8.49 4.21 -27.00
N TRP A 314 9.23 3.31 -27.67
CA TRP A 314 9.95 3.57 -28.93
C TRP A 314 9.27 2.88 -30.10
#